data_AF-A0ABC8K3G8-F1
#
_entry.id   AF-A0ABC8K3G8-F1
#
_cell.length_a   1.000
_cell.length_b   1.000
_cell.length_c   1.000
_cell.angle_alpha   90.00
_cell.angle_beta   90.00
_cell.angle_gamma   90.00
#
_symmetry.space_group_name_H-M   'P 1'
#
loop_
_entity.id
_entity.type
_entity.pdbx_description
1 polymer ?
#
loop_
_entity_poly.entity_id
_entity_poly.type
_entity_poly.pdbx_seq_one_letter_code
_entity_poly.pdbx_strand_id
1 'polypeptide(L)'
;MMGVNYETWASSRTFQVGDSLVFEYNNNFHDVTEVTHNDFELCIPSKPLARYQTGSDTISLTKPGYQNFICGVPSHCDLGQKLQILFLPASLGPVAAPVPGPVRSPTTSRRLFHLLLIVHSIRRVHQQLYIAQLLPLVFGSDSATFYFLFSS
;
A
#
# COMPACT_ATOMS: atom_id res chain seq x y z
N MET A 1 -16.44 12.65 17.56
CA MET A 1 -15.04 12.43 17.14
C MET A 1 -14.99 11.11 16.37
N MET A 2 -15.24 11.12 15.06
CA MET A 2 -15.06 9.92 14.24
C MET A 2 -13.59 9.91 13.79
N GLY A 3 -12.72 9.41 14.65
CA GLY A 3 -11.32 9.19 14.30
C GLY A 3 -11.20 8.05 13.30
N VAL A 4 -10.20 8.10 12.43
CA VAL A 4 -9.89 7.01 11.49
C VAL A 4 -9.42 5.79 12.29
N ASN A 5 -10.04 4.63 12.07
CA ASN A 5 -9.55 3.37 12.63
C ASN A 5 -8.50 2.76 11.68
N TYR A 6 -7.22 3.02 11.96
CA TYR A 6 -6.11 2.54 11.12
C TYR A 6 -5.94 1.03 11.12
N GLU A 7 -6.39 0.33 12.16
CA GLU A 7 -6.35 -1.14 12.21
C GLU A 7 -7.33 -1.74 11.19
N THR A 8 -8.59 -1.29 11.21
CA THR A 8 -9.62 -1.69 10.23
C THR A 8 -9.20 -1.28 8.82
N TRP A 9 -8.57 -0.11 8.70
CA TRP A 9 -8.03 0.34 7.43
C TRP A 9 -6.95 -0.65 6.95
N ALA A 10 -5.93 -0.94 7.76
CA ALA A 10 -4.82 -1.82 7.37
C ALA A 10 -5.29 -3.24 7.05
N SER A 11 -6.22 -3.79 7.85
CA SER A 11 -6.70 -5.18 7.70
C SER A 11 -7.49 -5.41 6.42
N SER A 12 -8.01 -4.36 5.79
CA SER A 12 -8.76 -4.49 4.53
C SER A 12 -7.89 -4.34 3.28
N ARG A 13 -6.55 -4.31 3.43
CA ARG A 13 -5.58 -4.20 2.34
C ARG A 13 -4.57 -5.35 2.40
N THR A 14 -3.90 -5.58 1.27
CA THR A 14 -2.73 -6.45 1.19
C THR A 14 -1.58 -5.61 0.70
N PHE A 15 -0.49 -5.60 1.47
CA PHE A 15 0.73 -4.89 1.15
C PHE A 15 1.78 -5.87 0.66
N GLN A 16 2.61 -5.46 -0.29
CA GLN A 16 3.70 -6.28 -0.82
C GLN A 16 5.01 -5.49 -0.87
N VAL A 17 6.12 -6.21 -0.91
CA VAL A 17 7.43 -5.61 -1.23
C VAL A 17 7.35 -4.90 -2.58
N GLY A 18 7.77 -3.65 -2.63
CA GLY A 18 7.68 -2.77 -3.80
C GLY A 18 6.58 -1.71 -3.68
N ASP A 19 5.60 -1.89 -2.78
CA ASP A 19 4.62 -0.85 -2.48
C ASP A 19 5.25 0.34 -1.74
N SER A 20 4.52 1.46 -1.70
CA SER A 20 4.89 2.62 -0.88
C SER A 20 3.68 3.15 -0.09
N LEU A 21 3.95 3.53 1.16
CA LEU A 21 3.00 4.24 2.01
C LEU A 21 3.27 5.75 1.88
N VAL A 22 2.22 6.55 1.73
CA VAL A 22 2.30 8.01 1.72
C VAL A 22 1.58 8.56 2.94
N PHE A 23 2.27 9.35 3.75
CA PHE A 23 1.74 9.96 4.95
C PHE A 23 1.59 11.46 4.72
N GLU A 24 0.34 11.93 4.64
CA GLU A 24 0.02 13.35 4.50
C GLU A 24 -0.55 13.90 5.81
N TYR A 25 0.07 14.94 6.35
CA TYR A 25 -0.33 15.50 7.63
C TYR A 25 0.18 16.94 7.79
N ASN A 26 -0.45 17.70 8.69
CA ASN A 26 0.11 18.98 9.11
C ASN A 26 1.31 18.73 10.03
N ASN A 27 2.51 18.96 9.52
CA ASN A 27 3.77 18.72 10.22
C ASN A 27 4.02 19.63 11.43
N ASN A 28 3.18 20.64 11.67
CA ASN A 28 3.20 21.40 12.91
C ASN A 28 2.54 20.65 14.08
N PHE A 29 1.69 19.66 13.78
CA PHE A 29 0.87 18.95 14.77
C PHE A 29 1.10 17.44 14.80
N HIS A 30 1.69 16.87 13.76
CA HIS A 30 1.92 15.43 13.68
C HIS A 30 3.30 15.13 13.11
N ASP A 31 3.72 13.88 13.30
CA ASP A 31 4.90 13.26 12.71
C ASP A 31 4.58 11.79 12.39
N VAL A 32 5.51 11.13 11.72
CA VAL A 32 5.49 9.68 11.54
C VAL A 32 6.75 9.11 12.17
N THR A 33 6.58 8.21 13.12
CA THR A 33 7.68 7.60 13.85
C THR A 33 7.62 6.09 13.68
N GLU A 34 8.61 5.51 13.02
CA GLU A 34 8.77 4.05 12.96
C GLU A 34 9.36 3.55 14.28
N VAL A 35 8.75 2.53 14.85
CA VAL A 35 9.11 2.00 16.18
C VAL A 35 9.10 0.48 16.21
N THR A 36 9.66 -0.09 17.29
CA THR A 36 9.53 -1.53 17.56
C THR A 36 8.08 -1.90 17.86
N HIS A 37 7.74 -3.19 17.78
CA HIS A 37 6.39 -3.65 18.14
C HIS A 37 6.02 -3.32 19.60
N ASN A 38 6.94 -3.52 20.54
CA ASN A 38 6.73 -3.18 21.95
C ASN A 38 6.48 -1.68 22.15
N ASP A 39 7.28 -0.83 21.50
CA ASP A 39 7.13 0.62 21.59
C ASP A 39 5.85 1.10 20.88
N PHE A 40 5.39 0.40 19.85
CA PHE A 40 4.10 0.62 19.24
C PHE A 40 2.95 0.31 20.21
N GLU A 41 2.98 -0.84 20.88
CA GLU A 41 1.95 -1.22 21.86
C GLU A 41 1.87 -0.21 23.01
N LEU A 42 3.03 0.24 23.50
CA LEU A 42 3.16 1.15 24.64
C LEU A 42 3.16 2.65 24.25
N CYS A 43 3.04 2.98 22.96
CA CYS A 43 3.12 4.35 22.46
C CYS A 43 4.39 5.11 22.92
N ILE A 44 5.57 4.49 22.81
CA ILE A 44 6.85 5.06 23.24
C ILE A 44 7.64 5.62 22.04
N PRO A 45 7.74 6.95 21.86
CA PRO A 45 8.44 7.56 20.72
C PRO A 45 9.94 7.84 20.97
N SER A 46 10.49 7.40 22.11
CA SER A 46 11.80 7.86 22.61
C SER A 46 13.01 7.22 21.91
N LYS A 47 12.84 6.05 21.28
CA LYS A 47 13.89 5.34 20.54
C LYS A 47 13.39 4.94 19.15
N PRO A 48 13.18 5.93 18.25
CA PRO A 48 12.65 5.65 16.92
C PRO A 48 13.65 4.84 16.09
N LEU A 49 13.13 3.94 15.27
CA LEU A 49 13.88 3.31 14.17
C LEU A 49 14.09 4.31 13.03
N ALA A 50 13.06 5.11 12.76
CA ALA A 50 13.08 6.25 11.84
C ALA A 50 12.04 7.30 12.28
N ARG A 51 12.24 8.55 11.89
CA ARG A 51 11.30 9.64 12.12
C ARG A 51 11.19 10.51 10.87
N TYR A 52 9.95 10.83 10.50
CA TYR A 52 9.60 11.59 9.31
C TYR A 52 8.70 12.77 9.72
N GLN A 53 8.97 13.96 9.18
CA GLN A 53 8.42 15.23 9.67
C GLN A 53 8.13 16.22 8.53
N THR A 54 8.07 15.76 7.27
CA THR A 54 7.87 16.68 6.13
C THR A 54 6.40 17.08 5.95
N GLY A 55 5.47 16.26 6.46
CA GLY A 55 4.04 16.41 6.21
C GLY A 55 3.53 15.71 4.96
N SER A 56 4.44 15.14 4.14
CA SER A 56 4.16 14.42 2.89
C SER A 56 5.23 13.33 2.70
N ASP A 57 5.32 12.39 3.64
CA ASP A 57 6.39 11.39 3.66
C ASP A 57 6.03 10.14 2.87
N THR A 58 6.94 9.68 2.00
CA THR A 58 6.79 8.41 1.27
C THR A 58 7.75 7.37 1.80
N ILE A 59 7.24 6.21 2.21
CA ILE A 59 8.01 5.10 2.78
C ILE A 59 7.85 3.87 1.90
N SER A 60 8.95 3.39 1.32
CA SER A 60 8.95 2.19 0.48
C SER A 60 9.04 0.90 1.31
N LEU A 61 8.22 -0.09 0.95
CA LEU A 61 8.17 -1.39 1.60
C LEU A 61 9.19 -2.34 0.96
N THR A 62 10.33 -2.56 1.63
CA THR A 62 11.48 -3.25 1.03
C THR A 62 11.72 -4.67 1.53
N LYS A 63 11.23 -5.03 2.72
CA LYS A 63 11.44 -6.36 3.33
C LYS A 63 10.18 -6.88 3.99
N PRO A 64 9.68 -8.07 3.63
CA PRO A 64 8.41 -8.56 4.15
C PRO A 64 8.44 -8.68 5.68
N GLY A 65 7.30 -8.42 6.31
CA GLY A 65 7.15 -8.45 7.76
C GLY A 65 6.22 -7.37 8.27
N TYR A 66 6.33 -7.11 9.58
CA TYR A 66 5.59 -6.06 10.25
C TYR A 66 6.38 -4.76 10.27
N GLN A 67 5.70 -3.65 10.03
CA GLN A 67 6.22 -2.32 10.27
C GLN A 67 5.21 -1.52 11.08
N ASN A 68 5.70 -0.82 12.10
CA ASN A 68 4.88 -0.15 13.09
C ASN A 68 5.20 1.35 13.09
N PHE A 69 4.16 2.15 12.96
CA PHE A 69 4.24 3.60 12.92
C PHE A 69 3.35 4.19 14.00
N ILE A 70 3.82 5.24 14.66
CA ILE A 70 3.05 6.04 15.61
C ILE A 70 3.23 7.53 15.29
N CYS A 71 2.28 8.37 15.69
CA CYS A 71 2.58 9.77 15.94
C CYS A 71 3.22 9.91 17.34
N GLY A 72 4.39 10.51 17.41
CA GLY A 72 5.15 10.73 18.63
C GLY A 72 4.75 11.98 19.41
N VAL A 73 3.80 12.78 18.91
CA VAL A 73 3.23 13.90 19.65
C VAL A 73 2.46 13.37 20.86
N PRO A 74 2.62 13.96 22.06
CA PRO A 74 1.98 13.45 23.27
C PRO A 74 0.47 13.20 23.09
N SER A 75 -0.02 12.08 23.63
CA SER A 75 -1.41 11.59 23.55
C SER A 75 -1.92 11.14 22.17
N HIS A 76 -1.29 11.53 21.06
CA HIS A 76 -1.82 11.20 19.73
C HIS A 76 -1.84 9.69 19.45
N CYS A 77 -0.76 8.98 19.80
CA CYS A 77 -0.70 7.52 19.66
C CYS A 77 -1.74 6.82 20.55
N ASP A 78 -1.90 7.26 21.80
CA ASP A 78 -2.87 6.69 22.76
C ASP A 78 -4.32 6.91 22.30
N LEU A 79 -4.57 8.01 21.57
CA LEU A 79 -5.84 8.33 20.93
C LEU A 79 -6.04 7.61 19.58
N GLY A 80 -5.13 6.68 19.22
CA GLY A 80 -5.27 5.81 18.07
C GLY A 80 -4.52 6.25 16.83
N GLN A 81 -3.68 7.30 16.87
CA GLN A 81 -2.84 7.71 15.73
C GLN A 81 -1.60 6.81 15.61
N LYS A 82 -1.85 5.54 15.28
CA LYS A 82 -0.85 4.47 15.14
C LYS A 82 -1.29 3.50 14.03
N LEU A 83 -0.32 2.96 13.29
CA LEU A 83 -0.54 2.04 12.19
C LEU A 83 0.46 0.88 12.28
N GLN A 84 -0.06 -0.35 12.26
CA GLN A 84 0.73 -1.55 12.00
C GLN A 84 0.33 -2.10 10.65
N ILE A 85 1.31 -2.40 9.81
CA ILE A 85 1.10 -3.09 8.54
C ILE A 85 1.86 -4.42 8.52
N LEU A 86 1.27 -5.41 7.88
CA LEU A 86 1.94 -6.64 7.47
C LEU A 86 2.05 -6.61 5.94
N PHE A 87 3.27 -6.68 5.42
CA PHE A 87 3.50 -6.74 3.99
C PHE A 87 4.26 -8.00 3.59
N LEU A 88 3.77 -8.64 2.53
CA LEU A 88 4.20 -9.94 2.06
C LEU A 88 5.32 -9.79 1.02
N PRO A 89 6.06 -10.88 0.71
CA PRO A 89 6.94 -10.88 -0.44
C PRO A 89 6.19 -10.45 -1.71
N ALA A 90 6.89 -9.79 -2.63
CA ALA A 90 6.31 -9.48 -3.93
C ALA A 90 5.79 -10.77 -4.58
N SER A 91 4.54 -10.75 -5.04
CA SER A 91 4.01 -11.86 -5.81
C SER A 91 4.79 -11.95 -7.12
N LEU A 92 5.64 -12.97 -7.24
CA LEU A 92 6.08 -13.41 -8.56
C LEU A 92 4.79 -13.77 -9.32
N GLY A 93 4.41 -12.99 -10.32
CA GLY A 93 3.26 -13.30 -11.16
C GLY A 93 3.34 -14.74 -11.68
N PRO A 94 2.26 -15.31 -12.25
CA PRO A 94 2.27 -16.70 -12.71
C PRO A 94 3.51 -16.97 -13.55
N VAL A 95 4.40 -17.82 -13.01
CA VAL A 95 5.60 -18.27 -13.71
C VAL A 95 5.11 -18.84 -15.03
N ALA A 96 5.53 -18.24 -16.14
CA ALA A 96 5.21 -18.76 -17.46
C ALA A 96 5.61 -20.24 -17.47
N ALA A 97 4.61 -21.12 -17.64
CA ALA A 97 4.86 -22.55 -17.74
C ALA A 97 5.94 -22.78 -18.81
N PRO A 98 6.89 -23.70 -18.60
CA PRO A 98 7.93 -23.99 -19.59
C PRO A 98 7.24 -24.32 -20.92
N VAL A 99 7.58 -23.55 -21.95
CA VAL A 99 7.00 -23.66 -23.29
C VAL A 99 7.26 -25.08 -23.82
N PRO A 100 6.22 -25.88 -24.15
CA PRO A 100 6.42 -27.13 -24.89
C PRO A 100 7.00 -26.82 -26.27
N GLY A 101 8.03 -27.57 -26.67
CA GLY A 101 8.73 -27.39 -27.95
C GLY A 101 7.81 -27.48 -29.18
N PRO A 102 8.31 -27.07 -30.37
CA PRO A 102 7.46 -26.84 -31.52
C PRO A 102 6.95 -28.14 -32.11
N VAL A 103 5.67 -28.46 -31.87
CA VAL A 103 4.93 -29.45 -32.66
C VAL A 103 4.36 -28.73 -33.88
N ARG A 104 4.81 -29.12 -35.08
CA ARG A 104 4.24 -28.65 -36.34
C ARG A 104 2.79 -29.11 -36.45
N SER A 105 1.87 -28.19 -36.72
CA SER A 105 0.48 -28.49 -37.07
C SER A 105 -0.06 -27.44 -38.06
N PRO A 106 -1.04 -27.79 -38.90
CA PRO A 106 -1.25 -27.16 -40.18
C PRO A 106 -1.99 -25.83 -40.09
N THR A 107 -1.69 -24.98 -41.07
CA THR A 107 -2.29 -23.67 -41.32
C THR A 107 -3.82 -23.74 -41.36
N THR A 108 -4.50 -22.99 -40.49
CA THR A 108 -5.88 -22.54 -40.76
C THR A 108 -6.10 -21.12 -40.24
N SER A 109 -6.39 -20.25 -41.20
CA SER A 109 -6.91 -18.88 -41.17
C SER A 109 -7.08 -18.19 -39.80
N ARG A 110 -6.12 -17.30 -39.51
CA ARG A 110 -6.27 -16.17 -38.57
C ARG A 110 -7.26 -15.17 -39.17
N ARG A 111 -8.43 -14.97 -38.54
CA ARG A 111 -9.11 -13.65 -38.59
C ARG A 111 -10.15 -13.29 -37.53
N LEU A 112 -10.38 -14.09 -36.47
CA LEU A 112 -11.32 -13.69 -35.41
C LEU A 112 -10.80 -13.70 -33.95
N PHE A 113 -9.62 -14.26 -33.66
CA PHE A 113 -9.10 -14.31 -32.27
C PHE A 113 -8.30 -13.07 -31.84
N HIS A 114 -7.92 -12.18 -32.77
CA HIS A 114 -7.18 -10.96 -32.41
C HIS A 114 -8.06 -9.90 -31.75
N LEU A 115 -9.36 -9.85 -32.06
CA LEU A 115 -10.24 -8.85 -31.46
C LEU A 115 -10.52 -9.19 -29.99
N LEU A 116 -10.68 -10.47 -29.64
CA LEU A 116 -11.03 -10.89 -28.28
C LEU A 116 -9.90 -10.63 -27.27
N LEU A 117 -8.63 -10.83 -27.65
CA LEU A 117 -7.49 -10.51 -26.78
C LEU A 117 -7.32 -9.01 -26.58
N ILE A 118 -7.67 -8.19 -27.57
CA ILE A 118 -7.69 -6.74 -27.44
C ILE A 118 -8.80 -6.31 -26.47
N VAL A 119 -10.00 -6.93 -26.50
CA VAL A 119 -11.05 -6.59 -25.51
C VAL A 119 -10.70 -7.05 -24.09
N HIS A 120 -10.01 -8.18 -23.91
CA HIS A 120 -9.54 -8.63 -22.58
C HIS A 120 -8.37 -7.79 -22.07
N SER A 121 -7.47 -7.33 -22.96
CA SER A 121 -6.38 -6.41 -22.62
C SER A 121 -6.91 -5.01 -22.31
N ILE A 122 -7.86 -4.48 -23.10
CA ILE A 122 -8.52 -3.20 -22.83
C ILE A 122 -9.37 -3.27 -21.57
N ARG A 123 -10.07 -4.39 -21.29
CA ARG A 123 -10.76 -4.59 -20.00
C ARG A 123 -9.78 -4.62 -18.84
N ARG A 124 -8.61 -5.26 -18.96
CA ARG A 124 -7.55 -5.21 -17.92
C ARG A 124 -6.99 -3.79 -17.73
N VAL A 125 -6.66 -3.07 -18.81
CA VAL A 125 -6.15 -1.69 -18.74
C VAL A 125 -7.21 -0.75 -18.15
N HIS A 126 -8.48 -0.92 -18.51
CA HIS A 126 -9.59 -0.12 -17.98
C HIS A 126 -9.95 -0.47 -16.52
N GLN A 127 -9.69 -1.70 -16.07
CA GLN A 127 -9.78 -2.08 -14.66
C GLN A 127 -8.58 -1.55 -13.86
N GLN A 128 -7.40 -1.46 -14.47
CA GLN A 128 -6.19 -0.88 -13.86
C GLN A 128 -6.35 0.65 -13.63
N LEU A 129 -7.00 1.36 -14.57
CA LEU A 129 -7.34 2.78 -14.43
C LEU A 129 -8.37 3.05 -13.33
N TYR A 130 -9.15 2.05 -12.89
CA TYR A 130 -10.15 2.20 -11.83
C TYR A 130 -9.59 2.03 -10.42
N ILE A 131 -8.37 1.51 -10.25
CA ILE A 131 -7.72 1.31 -8.93
C ILE A 131 -6.78 2.47 -8.58
N ALA A 132 -6.48 3.37 -9.52
CA ALA A 132 -5.90 4.68 -9.22
C ALA A 132 -6.95 5.71 -8.74
N GLN A 133 -8.00 5.24 -8.06
CA GLN A 133 -8.89 6.12 -7.32
C GLN A 133 -8.12 6.60 -6.08
N LEU A 134 -7.38 7.70 -6.25
CA LEU A 134 -7.28 8.74 -5.24
C LEU A 134 -8.73 9.12 -4.88
N LEU A 135 -9.39 8.35 -4.02
CA LEU A 135 -10.62 8.79 -3.38
C LEU A 135 -10.19 9.39 -2.03
N PRO A 136 -10.01 10.71 -1.94
CA PRO A 136 -9.77 11.35 -0.67
C PRO A 136 -11.10 11.30 0.09
N LEU A 137 -11.22 10.38 1.03
CA LEU A 137 -12.16 10.57 2.13
C LEU A 137 -11.51 11.60 3.07
N VAL A 138 -11.61 12.87 2.68
CA VAL A 138 -11.25 14.01 3.52
C VAL A 138 -12.18 13.99 4.73
N PHE A 139 -11.68 13.51 5.88
CA PHE A 139 -12.33 13.67 7.16
C PHE A 139 -11.40 14.39 8.12
N GLY A 140 -11.60 15.70 8.25
CA GLY A 140 -11.20 16.49 9.42
C GLY A 140 -9.74 16.95 9.45
N SER A 141 -9.57 18.23 9.75
CA SER A 141 -8.30 18.98 9.87
C SER A 141 -7.31 18.47 10.94
N ASP A 142 -7.67 17.42 11.70
CA ASP A 142 -6.96 17.02 12.92
C ASP A 142 -6.44 15.57 12.87
N SER A 143 -6.56 14.89 11.73
CA SER A 143 -6.15 13.49 11.56
C SER A 143 -5.15 13.37 10.41
N ALA A 144 -3.94 12.86 10.68
CA ALA A 144 -3.00 12.49 9.61
C ALA A 144 -3.74 11.60 8.60
N THR A 145 -3.75 12.00 7.34
CA THR A 145 -4.44 11.25 6.29
C THR A 145 -3.39 10.44 5.55
N PHE A 146 -3.61 9.13 5.47
CA PHE A 146 -2.66 8.22 4.85
C PHE A 146 -3.15 7.95 3.43
N TYR A 147 -2.30 8.19 2.45
CA TYR A 147 -2.52 7.84 1.05
C TYR A 147 -1.61 6.67 0.69
N PHE A 148 -2.02 5.84 -0.27
CA PHE A 148 -1.26 4.65 -0.64
C PHE A 148 -1.04 4.67 -2.13
N LEU A 149 0.23 4.53 -2.54
CA LEU A 149 0.60 4.32 -3.92
C LEU A 149 1.00 2.86 -4.05
N PHE A 150 0.10 2.04 -4.58
CA PHE A 150 0.42 0.68 -5.00
C PHE A 150 1.29 0.79 -6.25
N SER A 151 2.51 0.22 -6.21
CA SER A 151 3.29 0.05 -7.43
C SER A 151 2.81 -1.23 -8.09
N SER A 152 2.33 -1.12 -9.34
CA SER A 152 1.95 -2.28 -10.16
C SER A 152 3.16 -3.11 -10.58
#